data_AF-A0A7X5DBG1-F1
#
_entry.id   AF-A0A7X5DBG1-F1
#
_cell.length_a   1.000
_cell.length_b   1.000
_cell.length_c   1.000
_cell.angle_alpha   90.00
_cell.angle_beta   90.00
_cell.angle_gamma   90.00
#
_symmetry.space_group_name_H-M   'P 1'
#
loop_
_entity.id
_entity.type
_entity.pdbx_description
1 polymer ?
#
loop_
_entity_poly.entity_id
_entity_poly.type
_entity_poly.pdbx_seq_one_letter_code
_entity_poly.pdbx_strand_id
1 'polypeptide(L)'
;MSELQRQAVRLINGLSDDDMRFLIEIIQRLMSRKTLAYEHDRVKNTNTDKQAVKRFEASCAEIRQYLPDDFDPDRELANARAERYGSVD
;
A
#
# COMPACT_ATOMS: atom_id res chain seq x y z
N MET A 1 6.91 -27.42 -25.80
CA MET A 1 5.61 -27.35 -25.07
C MET A 1 5.70 -28.22 -23.84
N SER A 2 5.39 -27.69 -22.65
CA SER A 2 5.36 -28.48 -21.43
C SER A 2 4.16 -29.45 -21.40
N GLU A 3 4.25 -30.51 -20.60
CA GLU A 3 3.13 -31.45 -20.36
C GLU A 3 1.86 -30.72 -19.91
N LEU A 4 2.01 -29.75 -19.00
CA LEU A 4 0.90 -28.92 -18.52
C LEU A 4 0.23 -28.10 -19.63
N GLN A 5 1.03 -27.51 -20.53
CA GLN A 5 0.51 -26.74 -21.66
C GLN A 5 -0.26 -27.64 -22.63
N ARG A 6 0.23 -28.85 -22.90
CA ARG A 6 -0.47 -29.81 -23.76
C ARG A 6 -1.78 -30.27 -23.14
N GLN A 7 -1.81 -30.51 -21.84
CA GLN A 7 -3.02 -30.89 -21.12
C GLN A 7 -4.06 -29.75 -21.15
N ALA A 8 -3.64 -28.51 -20.91
CA ALA A 8 -4.51 -27.34 -20.98
C ALA A 8 -5.15 -27.18 -22.37
N VAL A 9 -4.38 -27.30 -23.45
CA VAL A 9 -4.90 -27.21 -24.83
C VAL A 9 -5.93 -28.30 -25.11
N ARG A 10 -5.70 -29.54 -24.64
CA ARG A 10 -6.67 -30.64 -24.81
C ARG A 10 -7.99 -30.38 -24.10
N LEU A 11 -7.94 -29.84 -22.88
CA LEU A 11 -9.14 -29.50 -22.10
C LEU A 11 -9.91 -28.35 -22.75
N ILE A 12 -9.21 -27.31 -23.20
CA ILE A 12 -9.83 -26.14 -23.85
C ILE A 12 -10.52 -26.53 -25.16
N ASN A 13 -9.90 -27.39 -25.98
CA ASN A 13 -10.49 -27.85 -27.23
C ASN A 13 -11.75 -28.72 -27.06
N GLY A 14 -12.02 -29.21 -25.85
CA GLY A 14 -13.22 -29.98 -25.52
C GLY A 14 -14.37 -29.15 -24.96
N LEU A 15 -14.19 -27.83 -24.82
CA LEU A 15 -15.20 -26.92 -24.26
C LEU A 15 -16.22 -26.51 -25.32
N SER A 16 -17.45 -26.22 -24.88
CA SER A 16 -18.45 -25.55 -25.72
C SER A 16 -18.06 -24.08 -25.95
N ASP A 17 -18.64 -23.44 -26.97
CA ASP A 17 -18.36 -22.02 -27.27
C ASP A 17 -18.73 -21.09 -26.11
N ASP A 18 -19.81 -21.41 -25.37
CA ASP A 18 -20.22 -20.65 -24.18
C ASP A 18 -19.21 -20.79 -23.03
N ASP A 19 -18.71 -22.01 -22.79
CA ASP A 19 -17.69 -22.27 -21.78
C ASP A 19 -16.34 -21.65 -22.15
N MET A 20 -15.98 -21.65 -23.44
CA MET A 20 -14.78 -20.96 -23.94
C MET A 20 -14.89 -19.45 -23.75
N ARG A 21 -16.05 -18.86 -24.03
CA ARG A 21 -16.28 -17.43 -23.82
C ARG A 21 -16.12 -17.06 -22.34
N PHE A 22 -16.70 -17.85 -21.44
CA PHE A 22 -16.55 -17.66 -20.00
C PHE A 22 -15.10 -17.80 -19.53
N LEU A 23 -14.37 -18.82 -20.03
CA LEU A 23 -12.96 -19.03 -19.72
C LEU A 23 -12.09 -17.86 -20.19
N ILE A 24 -12.32 -17.33 -21.40
CA ILE A 24 -11.61 -16.16 -21.91
C ILE A 24 -11.84 -14.94 -21.02
N GLU A 25 -13.08 -14.71 -20.57
CA GLU A 25 -13.42 -13.61 -19.68
C GLU A 25 -12.69 -13.71 -18.33
N ILE A 26 -12.64 -14.91 -17.74
CA ILE A 26 -11.90 -15.16 -16.49
C ILE A 26 -10.41 -14.88 -16.70
N ILE A 27 -9.80 -15.41 -17.77
CA ILE A 27 -8.38 -15.22 -18.06
C ILE A 27 -8.06 -13.74 -18.23
N GLN A 28 -8.88 -13.01 -19.00
CA GLN A 28 -8.72 -11.57 -19.20
C GLN A 28 -8.83 -10.83 -17.87
N ARG A 29 -9.86 -11.10 -17.05
CA ARG A 29 -10.05 -10.44 -15.76
C ARG A 29 -8.90 -10.69 -14.79
N LEU A 30 -8.38 -11.93 -14.74
CA LEU A 30 -7.26 -12.28 -13.87
C LEU A 30 -5.94 -11.66 -14.36
N MET A 31 -5.69 -11.63 -15.67
CA MET A 31 -4.51 -10.96 -16.23
C MET A 31 -4.58 -9.44 -16.06
N SER A 32 -5.72 -8.80 -16.32
CA SER A 32 -5.92 -7.35 -16.10
C SER A 32 -5.81 -6.95 -14.63
N ARG A 33 -6.24 -7.80 -13.69
CA ARG A 33 -5.98 -7.59 -12.26
C ARG A 33 -4.49 -7.69 -11.93
N LYS A 34 -3.76 -8.59 -12.59
CA LYS A 34 -2.31 -8.72 -12.40
C LYS A 34 -1.55 -7.51 -12.94
N THR A 35 -1.95 -6.94 -14.07
CA THR A 35 -1.36 -5.70 -14.59
C THR A 35 -1.67 -4.51 -13.70
N LEU A 36 -2.92 -4.35 -13.25
CA LEU A 36 -3.29 -3.29 -12.30
C LEU A 36 -2.60 -3.45 -10.95
N ALA A 37 -2.42 -4.67 -10.45
CA ALA A 37 -1.69 -4.92 -9.20
C ALA A 37 -0.18 -4.61 -9.35
N TYR A 38 0.43 -4.97 -10.49
CA TYR A 38 1.83 -4.63 -10.78
C TYR A 38 2.05 -3.13 -11.02
N GLU A 39 1.09 -2.44 -11.63
CA GLU A 39 1.12 -0.99 -11.81
C GLU A 39 0.86 -0.25 -10.49
N HIS A 40 -0.06 -0.73 -9.65
CA HIS A 40 -0.33 -0.14 -8.34
C HIS A 40 0.88 -0.26 -7.39
N ASP A 41 1.68 -1.33 -7.49
CA ASP A 41 2.90 -1.51 -6.69
C ASP A 41 4.09 -0.69 -7.22
N ARG A 42 4.14 -0.37 -8.52
CA ARG A 42 5.13 0.55 -9.12
C ARG A 42 4.73 2.03 -9.02
N VAL A 43 3.45 2.32 -8.90
CA VAL A 43 2.89 3.66 -8.65
C VAL A 43 2.56 3.82 -7.15
N LYS A 44 3.37 3.23 -6.25
CA LYS A 44 3.71 3.95 -5.02
C LYS A 44 4.53 5.16 -5.43
N ASN A 45 3.80 6.19 -5.80
CA ASN A 45 4.27 7.46 -6.28
C ASN A 45 5.23 8.05 -5.24
N THR A 46 6.53 7.96 -5.48
CA THR A 46 7.56 8.52 -4.59
C THR A 46 7.38 10.02 -4.37
N ASN A 47 6.57 10.71 -5.20
CA ASN A 47 6.18 12.10 -4.96
C ASN A 47 5.09 12.25 -3.88
N THR A 48 4.14 11.32 -3.72
CA THR A 48 3.11 11.44 -2.66
C THR A 48 3.71 11.27 -1.28
N ASP A 49 4.67 10.34 -1.12
CA ASP A 49 5.32 10.12 0.17
C ASP A 49 6.21 11.31 0.54
N LYS A 50 6.96 11.86 -0.43
CA LYS A 50 7.75 13.10 -0.23
C LYS A 50 6.86 14.31 0.05
N GLN A 51 5.70 14.41 -0.59
CA GLN A 51 4.76 15.50 -0.33
C GLN A 51 4.09 15.36 1.05
N ALA A 52 3.77 14.15 1.49
CA ALA A 52 3.23 13.89 2.82
C ALA A 52 4.22 14.31 3.91
N VAL A 53 5.51 13.97 3.76
CA VAL A 53 6.56 14.40 4.68
C VAL A 53 6.69 15.92 4.70
N LYS A 54 6.72 16.58 3.53
CA LYS A 54 6.78 18.06 3.46
C LYS A 54 5.58 18.75 4.11
N ARG A 55 4.37 18.20 3.92
CA ARG A 55 3.15 18.71 4.58
C ARG A 55 3.23 18.55 6.09
N PHE A 56 3.72 17.41 6.56
CA PHE A 56 3.92 17.16 7.98
C PHE A 56 4.95 18.12 8.59
N GLU A 57 6.09 18.33 7.94
CA GLU A 57 7.11 19.30 8.38
C GLU A 57 6.55 20.72 8.45
N ALA A 58 5.77 21.14 7.45
CA ALA A 58 5.11 22.45 7.45
C ALA A 58 4.13 22.59 8.63
N SER A 59 3.28 21.60 8.88
CA SER A 59 2.37 21.61 10.03
C SER A 59 3.10 21.65 11.36
N CYS A 60 4.22 20.93 11.50
CA CYS A 60 5.06 21.00 12.70
C CYS A 60 5.67 22.40 12.89
N ALA A 61 6.10 23.06 11.81
CA ALA A 61 6.62 24.43 11.88
C ALA A 61 5.53 25.43 12.27
N GLU A 62 4.32 25.29 11.73
CA GLU A 62 3.17 26.09 12.12
C GLU A 62 2.79 25.90 13.59
N ILE A 63 2.82 24.66 14.10
CA ILE A 63 2.49 24.40 15.51
C ILE A 63 3.53 25.01 16.46
N ARG A 64 4.82 25.02 16.06
CA ARG A 64 5.90 25.59 16.86
C ARG A 64 5.71 27.08 17.17
N GLN A 65 5.01 27.84 16.33
CA GLN A 65 4.75 29.27 16.59
C GLN A 65 3.83 29.51 17.80
N TYR A 66 3.10 28.48 18.23
CA TYR A 66 2.18 28.55 19.37
C TYR A 66 2.79 27.97 20.65
N LEU A 67 4.00 27.41 20.57
CA LEU A 67 4.69 26.86 21.74
C LEU A 67 5.46 27.96 22.47
N PRO A 68 5.60 27.86 23.80
CA PRO A 68 6.48 28.74 24.57
C PRO A 68 7.93 28.69 24.08
N ASP A 69 8.66 29.80 24.23
CA ASP A 69 10.07 29.89 23.82
C ASP A 69 10.99 28.92 24.59
N ASP A 70 10.60 28.52 25.80
CA ASP A 70 11.30 27.57 26.67
C ASP A 70 10.77 26.13 26.54
N PHE A 71 9.91 25.85 25.56
CA PHE A 71 9.35 24.53 25.34
C PHE A 71 10.44 23.52 24.92
N ASP A 72 10.68 22.53 25.79
CA ASP A 72 11.58 21.41 25.54
C ASP A 72 10.76 20.15 25.18
N PRO A 73 10.74 19.75 23.90
CA PRO A 73 9.94 18.61 23.44
C PRO A 73 10.33 17.29 24.11
N ASP A 74 11.62 17.09 24.41
CA ASP A 74 12.12 15.83 24.97
C ASP A 74 11.75 15.71 26.45
N ARG A 75 11.88 16.82 27.19
CA ARG A 75 11.43 16.89 28.58
C ARG A 75 9.92 16.71 28.72
N GLU A 76 9.13 17.40 27.89
CA GLU A 76 7.67 17.28 27.92
C GLU A 76 7.20 15.87 27.52
N LEU A 77 7.86 15.24 26.54
CA LEU A 77 7.57 13.86 26.18
C LEU A 77 7.91 12.88 27.31
N ALA A 78 9.03 13.08 28.00
CA ALA A 78 9.40 12.27 29.16
C ALA A 78 8.39 12.42 30.31
N ASN A 79 7.97 13.64 30.61
CA ASN A 79 6.94 13.93 31.61
C ASN A 79 5.61 13.26 31.26
N ALA A 80 5.14 13.41 30.02
CA ALA A 80 3.88 12.80 29.56
C ALA A 80 3.91 11.27 29.61
N ARG A 81 5.06 10.65 29.32
CA ARG A 81 5.24 9.20 29.45
C ARG A 81 5.21 8.76 30.92
N ALA A 82 5.90 9.48 31.80
CA ALA A 82 5.92 9.21 33.23
C ALA A 82 4.53 9.38 33.86
N GLU A 83 3.75 10.39 33.45
CA GLU A 83 2.38 10.59 33.92
C GLU A 83 1.43 9.47 33.43
N ARG A 84 1.54 9.09 32.15
CA ARG A 84 0.63 8.12 31.54
C ARG A 84 0.90 6.67 31.92
N TYR A 85 2.17 6.30 32.09
CA TYR A 85 2.59 4.92 32.33
C TYR A 85 3.17 4.70 33.73
N GLY A 86 3.38 5.77 34.51
CA GLY A 86 4.12 5.70 35.77
C GLY A 86 5.61 5.41 35.55
N SER A 87 6.35 5.32 36.65
CA SER A 87 7.66 4.67 36.62
C SER A 87 7.43 3.18 36.41
N VAL A 88 7.87 2.66 35.26
CA VAL A 88 7.95 1.21 35.07
C VAL A 88 9.23 0.78 35.79
N ASP A 89 9.10 0.42 37.07
CA ASP A 89 10.13 -0.34 37.81
C ASP A 89 10.37 -1.71 37.14
#